data_AF-A0AA88VHZ8-F1
#
_entry.id   AF-A0AA88VHZ8-F1
#
_cell.length_a   1.000
_cell.length_b   1.000
_cell.length_c   1.000
_cell.angle_alpha   90.00
_cell.angle_beta   90.00
_cell.angle_gamma   90.00
#
_symmetry.space_group_name_H-M   'P 1'
#
loop_
_entity.id
_entity.type
_entity.pdbx_description
1 polymer ?
#
loop_
_entity_poly.entity_id
_entity_poly.type
_entity_poly.pdbx_seq_one_letter_code
_entity_poly.pdbx_strand_id
1 'polypeptide(L)'
;MKAVVISVIVVLAMVQLMVKPGQAINCGQVDASLAPCLTYLRQGGTPPPLCCNGVRTITGMATTPEDKKAACQCVKDAASHQTSLNDDAAKTLPQKCGVKMDIPISPTTDCNAIKDYEK
;
A
#
# COMPACT_ATOMS: atom_id res chain seq x y z
N MET A 1 11.98 -33.54 11.20
CA MET A 1 11.87 -32.73 9.95
C MET A 1 10.42 -32.35 9.62
N LYS A 2 9.45 -33.28 9.62
CA LYS A 2 8.04 -32.96 9.29
C LYS A 2 7.38 -31.91 10.20
N ALA A 3 7.66 -31.97 11.51
CA ALA A 3 7.09 -31.03 12.50
C ALA A 3 7.61 -29.58 12.36
N VAL A 4 8.86 -29.39 11.91
CA VAL A 4 9.45 -28.07 11.70
C VAL A 4 8.83 -27.40 10.46
N VAL A 5 8.62 -28.18 9.40
CA VAL A 5 7.97 -27.71 8.18
C VAL A 5 6.51 -27.31 8.46
N ILE A 6 5.78 -28.09 9.27
CA ILE A 6 4.40 -27.77 9.67
C ILE A 6 4.36 -26.48 10.50
N SER A 7 5.29 -26.31 11.46
CA SER A 7 5.34 -25.11 12.30
C SER A 7 5.67 -23.84 11.49
N VAL A 8 6.60 -23.92 10.53
CA VAL A 8 6.95 -22.79 9.66
C VAL A 8 5.80 -22.41 8.72
N ILE A 9 5.04 -23.38 8.21
CA ILE A 9 3.85 -23.12 7.37
C ILE A 9 2.73 -22.46 8.19
N VAL A 10 2.54 -22.87 9.45
CA VAL A 10 1.51 -22.28 10.33
C VAL A 10 1.88 -20.84 10.71
N VAL A 11 3.16 -20.54 10.98
CA VAL A 11 3.61 -19.18 11.29
C VAL A 11 3.55 -18.28 10.04
N LEU A 12 3.87 -18.78 8.85
CA LEU A 12 3.71 -18.04 7.59
C LEU A 12 2.23 -17.80 7.23
N ALA A 13 1.32 -18.69 7.64
CA ALA A 13 -0.11 -18.52 7.45
C ALA A 13 -0.75 -17.53 8.45
N MET A 14 -0.17 -17.37 9.64
CA MET A 14 -0.65 -16.42 10.65
C MET A 14 -0.34 -14.95 10.34
N VAL A 15 0.61 -14.67 9.44
CA VAL A 15 0.91 -13.31 8.97
C VAL A 15 -0.15 -12.79 7.96
N GLN A 16 -1.08 -13.64 7.51
CA GLN A 16 -1.96 -13.35 6.37
C GLN A 16 -3.43 -13.02 6.73
N LEU A 17 -3.80 -12.91 8.01
CA LEU A 17 -5.22 -12.83 8.40
C LEU A 17 -5.54 -11.63 9.30
N MET A 18 -5.45 -10.44 8.71
CA MET A 18 -6.30 -9.31 9.08
C MET A 18 -7.10 -8.84 7.86
N VAL A 19 -7.93 -9.72 7.29
CA VAL A 19 -8.88 -9.35 6.23
C VAL A 19 -10.25 -9.18 6.85
N LYS A 20 -10.62 -7.92 7.15
CA LYS A 20 -12.01 -7.54 7.44
C LYS A 20 -12.86 -7.74 6.16
N PRO A 21 -14.10 -8.26 6.27
CA PRO A 21 -14.91 -8.57 5.10
C PRO A 21 -15.60 -7.30 4.60
N GLY A 22 -15.24 -6.90 3.38
CA GLY A 22 -15.84 -5.83 2.60
C GLY A 22 -14.94 -5.64 1.40
N GLN A 23 -15.37 -6.12 0.22
CA GLN A 23 -14.61 -6.19 -1.04
C GLN A 23 -13.09 -6.07 -0.87
N ALA A 24 -12.50 -7.10 -0.26
CA ALA A 24 -11.21 -7.00 0.40
C ALA A 24 -10.13 -6.44 -0.54
N ILE A 25 -9.74 -5.18 -0.32
CA ILE A 25 -8.52 -4.64 -0.92
C ILE A 25 -7.40 -5.64 -0.64
N ASN A 26 -6.84 -6.19 -1.72
CA ASN A 26 -5.78 -7.18 -1.61
C ASN A 26 -4.44 -6.47 -1.49
N CYS A 27 -3.77 -6.59 -0.34
CA CYS A 27 -2.46 -5.98 -0.14
C CYS A 27 -1.41 -6.48 -1.15
N GLY A 28 -1.51 -7.72 -1.63
CA GLY A 28 -0.64 -8.22 -2.69
C GLY A 28 -0.83 -7.48 -4.02
N GLN A 29 -2.05 -7.00 -4.31
CA GLN A 29 -2.32 -6.15 -5.47
C GLN A 29 -1.78 -4.73 -5.26
N VAL A 30 -1.85 -4.19 -4.04
CA VAL A 30 -1.24 -2.91 -3.67
C VAL A 30 0.28 -2.98 -3.83
N ASP A 31 0.92 -4.03 -3.31
CA ASP A 31 2.35 -4.28 -3.43
C ASP A 31 2.79 -4.37 -4.89
N ALA A 32 2.07 -5.16 -5.70
CA ALA A 32 2.34 -5.28 -7.13
C ALA A 32 2.19 -3.94 -7.87
N SER A 33 1.23 -3.11 -7.44
CA SER A 33 1.00 -1.77 -8.01
C SER A 33 2.10 -0.77 -7.62
N LEU A 34 2.70 -0.90 -6.42
CA LEU A 34 3.78 -0.04 -5.93
C LEU A 34 5.18 -0.52 -6.33
N ALA A 35 5.36 -1.79 -6.67
CA ALA A 35 6.64 -2.34 -7.12
C ALA A 35 7.35 -1.51 -8.22
N PRO A 36 6.68 -1.05 -9.30
CA PRO A 36 7.32 -0.19 -10.30
C PRO A 36 7.69 1.21 -9.78
N CYS A 37 7.19 1.64 -8.62
CA CYS A 37 7.47 2.93 -8.02
C CYS A 37 8.75 2.95 -7.17
N LEU A 38 9.32 1.80 -6.80
CA LEU A 38 10.39 1.71 -5.80
C LEU A 38 11.61 2.58 -6.11
N THR A 39 12.06 2.62 -7.37
CA THR A 39 13.20 3.46 -7.76
C THR A 39 12.92 4.95 -7.52
N TYR A 40 11.74 5.41 -7.93
CA TYR A 40 11.31 6.79 -7.72
C TYR A 40 11.10 7.09 -6.23
N LEU A 41 10.48 6.17 -5.48
CA LEU A 41 10.23 6.31 -4.05
C LEU A 41 11.51 6.39 -3.22
N ARG A 42 12.65 5.94 -3.75
CA ARG A 42 13.96 6.02 -3.08
C ARG A 42 14.80 7.20 -3.57
N GLN A 43 14.80 7.45 -4.88
CA GLN A 43 15.75 8.37 -5.53
C GLN A 43 15.10 9.67 -6.04
N GLY A 44 13.77 9.75 -6.06
CA GLY A 44 13.02 10.85 -6.66
C GLY A 44 13.09 10.86 -8.19
N GLY A 45 12.96 12.06 -8.78
CA GLY A 45 13.02 12.28 -10.23
C GLY A 45 11.66 12.25 -10.92
N THR A 46 11.53 11.41 -11.96
CA THR A 46 10.31 11.25 -12.74
C THR A 46 9.76 9.83 -12.55
N PRO A 47 8.52 9.66 -12.08
CA PRO A 47 7.95 8.34 -11.89
C PRO A 47 7.74 7.65 -13.26
N PRO A 48 8.06 6.35 -13.38
CA PRO A 48 7.84 5.63 -14.63
C PRO A 48 6.33 5.50 -14.92
N PRO A 49 5.91 5.38 -16.18
CA PRO A 49 4.49 5.25 -16.53
C PRO A 49 3.79 4.10 -15.81
N LEU A 50 4.48 2.96 -15.63
CA LEU A 50 3.95 1.82 -14.89
C LEU A 50 3.71 2.12 -13.42
N CYS A 51 4.55 2.95 -12.79
CA CYS A 51 4.32 3.41 -11.43
C CYS A 51 3.03 4.24 -11.36
N CYS A 52 2.86 5.21 -12.26
CA CYS A 52 1.65 6.01 -12.27
C CYS A 52 0.38 5.20 -12.55
N ASN A 53 0.47 4.15 -13.36
CA ASN A 53 -0.65 3.22 -13.55
C ASN A 53 -0.96 2.45 -12.27
N GLY A 54 0.06 2.00 -11.53
CA GLY A 54 -0.11 1.38 -10.22
C GLY A 54 -0.80 2.31 -9.21
N VAL A 55 -0.36 3.56 -9.12
CA VAL A 55 -1.00 4.57 -8.26
C VAL A 55 -2.47 4.79 -8.66
N ARG A 56 -2.76 4.88 -9.97
CA ARG A 56 -4.15 4.96 -10.47
C ARG A 56 -4.98 3.76 -10.04
N THR A 57 -4.44 2.56 -10.16
CA THR A 57 -5.12 1.33 -9.73
C THR A 57 -5.46 1.40 -8.25
N ILE A 58 -4.52 1.78 -7.39
CA ILE A 58 -4.76 1.93 -5.93
C ILE A 58 -5.88 2.95 -5.67
N THR A 59 -5.84 4.12 -6.33
CA THR A 59 -6.91 5.12 -6.18
C THR A 59 -8.26 4.65 -6.70
N GLY A 60 -8.28 3.84 -7.76
CA GLY A 60 -9.51 3.29 -8.34
C GLY A 60 -10.13 2.17 -7.52
N MET A 61 -9.32 1.46 -6.72
CA MET A 61 -9.83 0.47 -5.76
C MET A 61 -10.34 1.15 -4.47
N ALA A 62 -9.70 2.24 -4.04
CA ALA A 62 -9.99 2.93 -2.79
C ALA A 62 -11.10 3.98 -2.93
N THR A 63 -12.31 3.56 -3.29
CA THR A 63 -13.44 4.48 -3.55
C THR A 63 -14.24 4.84 -2.31
N THR A 64 -14.43 3.88 -1.40
CA THR A 64 -15.11 4.09 -0.12
C THR A 64 -14.11 4.42 1.00
N PRO A 65 -14.55 5.03 2.12
CA PRO A 65 -13.69 5.21 3.28
C PRO A 65 -13.10 3.91 3.83
N GLU A 66 -13.88 2.83 3.83
CA GLU A 66 -13.45 1.51 4.25
C GLU A 66 -12.34 0.98 3.34
N ASP A 67 -12.51 1.11 2.02
CA ASP A 67 -11.50 0.71 1.04
C ASP A 67 -10.25 1.58 1.16
N LYS A 68 -10.39 2.89 1.39
CA LYS A 68 -9.26 3.80 1.62
C LYS A 68 -8.48 3.41 2.86
N LYS A 69 -9.17 3.03 3.93
CA LYS A 69 -8.54 2.57 5.17
C LYS A 69 -7.80 1.24 4.97
N ALA A 70 -8.42 0.29 4.27
CA ALA A 70 -7.81 -0.98 3.93
C ALA A 70 -6.57 -0.79 3.02
N ALA A 71 -6.70 -0.01 1.95
CA ALA A 71 -5.61 0.33 1.07
C ALA A 71 -4.49 1.09 1.80
N CYS A 72 -4.82 2.01 2.70
CA CYS A 72 -3.83 2.69 3.53
C CYS A 72 -3.03 1.71 4.38
N GLN A 73 -3.69 0.74 5.02
CA GLN A 73 -3.00 -0.26 5.82
C GLN A 73 -2.03 -1.07 4.96
N CYS A 74 -2.47 -1.52 3.77
CA CYS A 74 -1.59 -2.21 2.83
C CYS A 74 -0.40 -1.34 2.37
N VAL A 75 -0.65 -0.07 2.00
CA VAL A 75 0.41 0.86 1.57
C VAL A 75 1.41 1.12 2.68
N LYS A 76 0.95 1.26 3.93
CA LYS A 76 1.78 1.42 5.12
C LYS A 76 2.68 0.21 5.33
N ASP A 77 2.11 -0.99 5.25
CA ASP A 77 2.85 -2.24 5.42
C ASP A 77 3.90 -2.39 4.30
N ALA A 78 3.52 -2.12 3.05
CA ALA A 78 4.43 -2.09 1.90
C ALA A 78 5.60 -1.09 2.10
N ALA A 79 5.29 0.11 2.60
CA ALA A 79 6.27 1.15 2.89
C ALA A 79 7.20 0.74 4.05
N SER A 80 6.68 0.04 5.07
CA SER A 80 7.47 -0.45 6.20
C SER A 80 8.56 -1.46 5.80
N HIS A 81 8.33 -2.20 4.71
CA HIS A 81 9.30 -3.14 4.15
C HIS A 81 10.41 -2.46 3.35
N GLN A 82 10.31 -1.16 3.07
CA GLN A 82 11.31 -0.43 2.29
C GLN A 82 12.30 0.29 3.21
N THR A 83 13.55 -0.16 3.19
CA THR A 83 14.66 0.61 3.75
C THR A 83 14.95 1.78 2.80
N SER A 84 14.99 3.01 3.34
CA SER A 84 15.33 4.24 2.59
C SER A 84 14.25 4.80 1.65
N LEU A 85 12.99 4.83 2.09
CA LEU A 85 11.95 5.64 1.45
C LEU A 85 12.27 7.13 1.56
N ASN A 86 12.12 7.85 0.46
CA ASN A 86 12.21 9.30 0.42
C ASN A 86 10.80 9.90 0.58
N ASP A 87 10.56 10.55 1.72
CA ASP A 87 9.26 11.12 2.06
C ASP A 87 8.77 12.18 1.06
N ASP A 88 9.69 12.99 0.50
CA ASP A 88 9.34 14.02 -0.46
C ASP A 88 8.94 13.41 -1.81
N ALA A 89 9.64 12.36 -2.24
CA ALA A 89 9.26 11.59 -3.42
C ALA A 89 7.88 10.96 -3.21
N ALA A 90 7.65 10.30 -2.08
CA ALA A 90 6.38 9.68 -1.74
C ALA A 90 5.21 10.68 -1.74
N LYS A 91 5.39 11.87 -1.13
CA LYS A 91 4.37 12.94 -1.11
C LYS A 91 4.07 13.50 -2.50
N THR A 92 5.08 13.62 -3.36
CA THR A 92 4.92 14.23 -4.70
C THR A 92 4.49 13.24 -5.78
N LEU A 93 4.52 11.93 -5.50
CA LEU A 93 4.19 10.88 -6.46
C LEU A 93 2.79 11.05 -7.08
N PRO A 94 1.70 11.22 -6.30
CA PRO A 94 0.36 11.33 -6.87
C PRO A 94 0.22 12.53 -7.79
N GLN A 95 0.76 13.69 -7.37
CA GLN A 95 0.76 14.91 -8.16
C GLN A 95 1.51 14.75 -9.49
N LYS A 96 2.71 14.12 -9.47
CA LYS A 96 3.48 13.85 -10.70
C LYS A 96 2.78 12.86 -11.62
N CYS A 97 1.98 11.95 -11.07
CA CYS A 97 1.16 11.02 -11.85
C CYS A 97 -0.18 11.61 -12.32
N GLY A 98 -0.48 12.87 -11.96
CA GLY A 98 -1.73 13.55 -12.32
C GLY A 98 -2.95 12.91 -11.65
N VAL A 99 -2.79 12.34 -10.46
CA VAL A 99 -3.86 11.67 -9.72
C VAL A 99 -4.02 12.28 -8.33
N LYS A 100 -5.27 12.36 -7.88
CA LYS A 100 -5.58 12.68 -6.50
C LYS A 100 -5.62 11.39 -5.70
N MET A 101 -4.68 11.21 -4.79
CA MET A 101 -4.63 10.06 -3.88
C MET A 101 -4.70 10.58 -2.45
N ASP A 102 -5.77 10.22 -1.74
CA ASP A 102 -6.00 10.59 -0.34
C ASP A 102 -5.40 9.57 0.65
N ILE A 103 -4.43 8.75 0.19
CA ILE A 103 -3.75 7.72 0.96
C ILE A 103 -2.25 8.04 0.97
N PRO A 104 -1.66 8.39 2.12
CA PRO A 104 -0.23 8.65 2.21
C PRO A 104 0.60 7.38 1.99
N ILE A 105 1.69 7.50 1.23
CA ILE A 105 2.70 6.44 1.10
C ILE A 105 3.75 6.66 2.17
N SER A 106 3.51 6.15 3.37
CA SER A 106 4.42 6.32 4.50
C SER A 106 4.26 5.21 5.54
N PRO A 107 5.37 4.72 6.13
CA PRO A 107 5.33 3.66 7.14
C PRO A 107 4.74 4.11 8.49
N THR A 108 4.67 5.42 8.74
CA THR A 108 4.22 6.00 10.02
C THR A 108 2.82 6.61 9.95
N THR A 109 2.14 6.45 8.82
CA THR A 109 0.79 7.00 8.63
C THR A 109 -0.21 6.32 9.57
N ASP A 110 -1.08 7.12 10.18
CA ASP A 110 -2.23 6.62 10.93
C ASP A 110 -3.43 6.44 9.99
N CYS A 111 -3.65 5.21 9.53
CA CYS A 111 -4.76 4.86 8.65
C CYS A 111 -6.13 4.93 9.36
N ASN A 112 -6.18 5.03 10.70
CA ASN A 112 -7.43 5.26 11.41
C ASN A 112 -7.90 6.72 11.35
N ALA A 113 -6.99 7.64 11.03
CA ALA A 113 -7.31 9.06 10.85
C ALA A 113 -7.98 9.36 9.50
N ILE A 114 -7.97 8.38 8.56
CA ILE A 114 -8.81 8.44 7.36
C ILE A 114 -10.25 8.35 7.83
N LYS A 115 -10.91 9.50 7.88
CA LYS A 115 -12.28 9.60 8.39
C LYS A 115 -13.23 8.98 7.39
N ASP A 116 -14.06 8.08 7.90
CA ASP A 116 -15.33 7.72 7.31
C ASP A 116 -16.18 8.98 7.28
N TYR A 117 -16.20 9.69 6.14
CA TYR A 117 -17.27 10.63 5.85
C TYR A 117 -18.53 9.83 5.47
N GLU A 118 -18.93 8.89 6.33
CA GLU A 118 -20.31 8.42 6.37
C GLU A 118 -21.07 9.37 7.30
N LYS A 119 -21.71 10.36 6.69
CA LYS A 119 -22.90 10.98 7.25
C LYS A 119 -23.97 11.03 6.18
#